data_AF-A0A6A4RW55-F1
#
_entry.id   AF-A0A6A4RW55-F1
#
_cell.length_a   1.000
_cell.length_b   1.000
_cell.length_c   1.000
_cell.angle_alpha   90.00
_cell.angle_beta   90.00
_cell.angle_gamma   90.00
#
_symmetry.space_group_name_H-M   'P 1'
#
loop_
_entity.id
_entity.type
_entity.pdbx_description
1 polymer ?
#
loop_
_entity_poly.entity_id
_entity_poly.type
_entity_poly.pdbx_seq_one_letter_code
_entity_poly.pdbx_strand_id
1 'polypeptide(L)'
;MKERQKDLKFLTEEEYWKLQIFFANVIQALGEHLKLRQQVIATATVYFKRFYARYSLKSIDPVLMAPTCVFLASKVEEFGVVSNTRLISAATSVLKTRFSYAFPKEFPYRMNHILECEFYLLELMDCCLIVYHPYRPLLQYVQDMGQEDMLLPLAWRIVNDTYRTDLCLLYPPFMIALACLHVACVVQQKDARQWFSELSVDMDKILEIIRVILKLYDQWKNFDDRKEIAAVLNKMPKPKPPPNRMFAEHSFYFVRCNRKLRFVSFCLTCVEDRREATDPASSERAAEDVDPAAGTRPGRDARVRPD
;
A
#
# COMPACT_ATOMS: atom_id res chain seq x y z
N MET A 1 -5.46 1.93 20.97
CA MET A 1 -6.81 1.38 20.68
C MET A 1 -7.95 2.05 21.49
N LYS A 2 -7.83 3.29 22.00
CA LYS A 2 -8.93 3.94 22.77
C LYS A 2 -10.15 4.27 21.90
N GLU A 3 -9.94 4.58 20.63
CA GLU A 3 -11.04 4.91 19.70
C GLU A 3 -11.80 3.67 19.22
N ARG A 4 -11.14 2.49 19.20
CA ARG A 4 -11.81 1.21 18.93
C ARG A 4 -12.95 0.96 19.92
N GLN A 5 -12.79 1.34 21.20
CA GLN A 5 -13.86 1.24 22.19
C GLN A 5 -15.10 2.09 21.87
N LYS A 6 -14.96 3.17 21.06
CA LYS A 6 -16.11 3.98 20.64
C LYS A 6 -16.92 3.27 19.55
N ASP A 7 -16.26 2.54 18.67
CA ASP A 7 -16.90 1.77 17.61
C ASP A 7 -17.46 0.44 18.13
N LEU A 8 -16.82 -0.14 19.15
CA LEU A 8 -17.30 -1.35 19.83
C LEU A 8 -18.63 -1.16 20.58
N LYS A 9 -19.12 0.08 20.71
CA LYS A 9 -20.48 0.35 21.19
C LYS A 9 -21.56 -0.01 20.16
N PHE A 10 -21.21 -0.04 18.88
CA PHE A 10 -22.12 -0.32 17.76
C PHE A 10 -21.85 -1.68 17.11
N LEU A 11 -20.60 -2.11 17.14
CA LEU A 11 -20.10 -3.32 16.50
C LEU A 11 -19.52 -4.25 17.56
N THR A 12 -19.77 -5.55 17.44
CA THR A 12 -19.01 -6.53 18.23
C THR A 12 -17.55 -6.57 17.78
N GLU A 13 -16.65 -7.10 18.62
CA GLU A 13 -15.27 -7.34 18.20
C GLU A 13 -15.22 -8.22 16.93
N GLU A 14 -16.17 -9.15 16.81
CA GLU A 14 -16.24 -10.05 15.68
C GLU A 14 -16.55 -9.31 14.37
N GLU A 15 -17.56 -8.46 14.40
CA GLU A 15 -17.96 -7.64 13.27
C GLU A 15 -16.89 -6.63 12.87
N TYR A 16 -16.13 -6.12 13.85
CA TYR A 16 -15.04 -5.19 13.57
C TYR A 16 -13.91 -5.85 12.77
N TRP A 17 -13.47 -7.06 13.12
CA TRP A 17 -12.44 -7.73 12.32
C TRP A 17 -12.99 -8.13 10.94
N LYS A 18 -14.24 -8.55 10.82
CA LYS A 18 -14.90 -8.80 9.52
C LYS A 18 -14.88 -7.56 8.62
N LEU A 19 -15.13 -6.37 9.18
CA LEU A 19 -14.99 -5.09 8.45
C LEU A 19 -13.56 -4.83 8.00
N GLN A 20 -12.57 -5.09 8.86
CA GLN A 20 -11.16 -4.93 8.50
C GLN A 20 -10.75 -5.85 7.35
N ILE A 21 -11.20 -7.10 7.36
CA ILE A 21 -10.99 -8.05 6.25
C ILE A 21 -11.66 -7.54 4.98
N PHE A 22 -12.91 -7.10 5.08
CA PHE A 22 -13.66 -6.61 3.94
C PHE A 22 -12.98 -5.41 3.26
N PHE A 23 -12.60 -4.38 4.01
CA PHE A 23 -11.93 -3.22 3.43
C PHE A 23 -10.52 -3.52 2.93
N ALA A 24 -9.79 -4.44 3.55
CA ALA A 24 -8.53 -4.94 2.99
C ALA A 24 -8.75 -5.60 1.61
N ASN A 25 -9.80 -6.40 1.45
CA ASN A 25 -10.17 -7.00 0.16
C ASN A 25 -10.64 -5.94 -0.87
N VAL A 26 -11.35 -4.89 -0.44
CA VAL A 26 -11.74 -3.76 -1.31
C VAL A 26 -10.49 -3.03 -1.84
N ILE A 27 -9.53 -2.70 -0.96
CA ILE A 27 -8.28 -2.03 -1.35
C ILE A 27 -7.46 -2.93 -2.30
N GLN A 28 -7.38 -4.23 -2.01
CA GLN A 28 -6.75 -5.21 -2.89
C GLN A 28 -7.39 -5.22 -4.29
N ALA A 29 -8.72 -5.29 -4.37
CA ALA A 29 -9.44 -5.30 -5.64
C ALA A 29 -9.29 -3.98 -6.42
N LEU A 30 -9.24 -2.84 -5.74
CA LEU A 30 -8.96 -1.54 -6.36
C LEU A 30 -7.55 -1.52 -6.96
N GLY A 31 -6.56 -2.01 -6.21
CA GLY A 31 -5.18 -2.11 -6.68
C GLY A 31 -5.01 -3.01 -7.90
N GLU A 32 -5.65 -4.19 -7.88
CA GLU A 32 -5.68 -5.12 -9.01
C GLU A 32 -6.30 -4.49 -10.26
N HIS A 33 -7.46 -3.82 -10.12
CA HIS A 33 -8.14 -3.15 -11.23
C HIS A 33 -7.28 -2.02 -11.82
N LEU A 34 -6.56 -1.30 -10.97
CA LEU A 34 -5.62 -0.25 -11.37
C LEU A 34 -4.25 -0.79 -11.84
N LYS A 35 -4.03 -2.11 -11.79
CA LYS A 35 -2.75 -2.77 -12.14
C LYS A 35 -1.56 -2.24 -11.33
N LEU A 36 -1.77 -1.99 -10.03
CA LEU A 36 -0.74 -1.54 -9.12
C LEU A 36 0.11 -2.71 -8.61
N ARG A 37 1.37 -2.45 -8.29
CA ARG A 37 2.25 -3.44 -7.63
C ARG A 37 1.76 -3.71 -6.20
N GLN A 38 1.99 -4.92 -5.71
CA GLN A 38 1.53 -5.35 -4.38
C GLN A 38 2.04 -4.43 -3.24
N GLN A 39 3.25 -3.88 -3.36
CA GLN A 39 3.78 -2.92 -2.37
C GLN A 39 2.91 -1.66 -2.24
N VAL A 40 2.39 -1.13 -3.36
CA VAL A 40 1.49 0.04 -3.34
C VAL A 40 0.18 -0.29 -2.63
N ILE A 41 -0.36 -1.48 -2.88
CA ILE A 41 -1.60 -1.97 -2.24
C ILE A 41 -1.39 -2.17 -0.74
N ALA A 42 -0.24 -2.71 -0.35
CA ALA A 42 0.14 -2.86 1.05
C ALA A 42 0.27 -1.50 1.75
N THR A 43 0.94 -0.52 1.14
CA THR A 43 1.04 0.86 1.66
C THR A 43 -0.35 1.47 1.85
N ALA A 44 -1.24 1.36 0.85
CA ALA A 44 -2.62 1.82 0.94
C ALA A 44 -3.39 1.16 2.09
N THR A 45 -3.21 -0.14 2.29
CA THR A 45 -3.85 -0.90 3.37
C THR A 45 -3.34 -0.45 4.75
N VAL A 46 -2.04 -0.16 4.88
CA VAL A 46 -1.46 0.37 6.12
C VAL A 46 -1.97 1.78 6.41
N TYR A 47 -2.12 2.66 5.40
CA TYR A 47 -2.72 3.99 5.59
C TYR A 47 -4.14 3.90 6.14
N PHE A 48 -4.97 3.04 5.52
CA PHE A 48 -6.33 2.79 5.96
C PHE A 48 -6.36 2.31 7.42
N LYS A 49 -5.50 1.35 7.77
CA LYS A 49 -5.41 0.82 9.15
C LYS A 49 -4.91 1.85 10.15
N ARG A 50 -3.89 2.65 9.80
CA ARG A 50 -3.35 3.72 10.66
C ARG A 50 -4.41 4.77 10.96
N PHE A 51 -5.23 5.14 9.96
CA PHE A 51 -6.34 6.06 10.14
C PHE A 51 -7.36 5.51 11.15
N TYR A 52 -7.92 4.31 10.92
CA TYR A 52 -8.94 3.75 11.81
C TYR A 52 -8.40 3.17 13.13
N ALA A 53 -7.09 3.06 13.29
CA ALA A 53 -6.48 2.79 14.60
C ALA A 53 -6.55 4.03 15.52
N ARG A 54 -6.56 5.24 14.94
CA ARG A 54 -6.56 6.53 15.64
C ARG A 54 -7.91 7.24 15.60
N TYR A 55 -8.81 6.89 14.69
CA TYR A 55 -10.11 7.54 14.50
C TYR A 55 -11.23 6.51 14.38
N SER A 56 -12.43 6.90 14.80
CA SER A 56 -13.65 6.09 14.70
C SER A 56 -14.10 5.95 13.24
N LEU A 57 -14.75 4.82 12.91
CA LEU A 57 -15.33 4.53 11.58
C LEU A 57 -16.35 5.58 11.09
N LYS A 58 -16.90 6.40 12.00
CA LYS A 58 -17.85 7.47 11.66
C LYS A 58 -17.21 8.79 11.22
N SER A 59 -15.90 8.92 11.37
CA SER A 59 -15.19 10.19 11.10
C SER A 59 -15.21 10.53 9.61
N ILE A 60 -14.73 9.60 8.79
CA ILE A 60 -14.80 9.63 7.33
C ILE A 60 -15.37 8.29 6.88
N ASP A 61 -16.19 8.28 5.84
CA ASP A 61 -16.72 7.04 5.29
C ASP A 61 -15.58 6.13 4.79
N PRO A 62 -15.47 4.89 5.30
CA PRO A 62 -14.52 3.90 4.81
C PRO A 62 -14.56 3.67 3.30
N VAL A 63 -15.73 3.84 2.66
CA VAL A 63 -15.90 3.71 1.20
C VAL A 63 -15.16 4.83 0.46
N LEU A 64 -15.08 6.04 1.03
CA LEU A 64 -14.28 7.14 0.49
C LEU A 64 -12.80 6.99 0.85
N MET A 65 -12.51 6.52 2.07
CA MET A 65 -11.13 6.39 2.57
C MET A 65 -10.33 5.34 1.78
N ALA A 66 -10.93 4.21 1.41
CA ALA A 66 -10.25 3.14 0.67
C ALA A 66 -9.61 3.61 -0.66
N PRO A 67 -10.36 4.21 -1.62
CA PRO A 67 -9.77 4.73 -2.85
C PRO A 67 -8.82 5.91 -2.61
N THR A 68 -9.04 6.72 -1.57
CA THR A 68 -8.14 7.81 -1.19
C THR A 68 -6.77 7.28 -0.73
N CYS A 69 -6.74 6.20 0.05
CA CYS A 69 -5.50 5.54 0.46
C CYS A 69 -4.74 4.98 -0.73
N VAL A 70 -5.44 4.36 -1.69
CA VAL A 70 -4.83 3.86 -2.94
C VAL A 70 -4.25 5.01 -3.78
N PHE A 71 -4.99 6.11 -3.90
CA PHE A 71 -4.55 7.29 -4.62
C PHE A 71 -3.28 7.89 -4.01
N LEU A 72 -3.26 8.10 -2.69
CA LEU A 72 -2.08 8.62 -2.00
C LEU A 72 -0.89 7.66 -2.10
N ALA A 73 -1.09 6.36 -1.87
CA ALA A 73 -0.03 5.35 -1.96
C ALA A 73 0.59 5.29 -3.36
N SER A 74 -0.21 5.42 -4.42
CA SER A 74 0.30 5.44 -5.81
C SER A 74 1.25 6.61 -6.06
N LYS A 75 1.01 7.76 -5.42
CA LYS A 75 1.89 8.94 -5.52
C LYS A 75 3.18 8.77 -4.72
N VAL A 76 3.12 8.13 -3.56
CA VAL A 76 4.26 7.96 -2.64
C VAL A 76 5.25 6.90 -3.14
N GLU A 77 4.75 5.77 -3.64
CA GLU A 77 5.59 4.66 -4.11
C GLU A 77 6.10 4.86 -5.55
N GLU A 78 5.98 6.08 -6.09
CA GLU A 78 6.46 6.50 -7.42
C GLU A 78 5.98 5.59 -8.56
N PHE A 79 4.81 4.97 -8.43
CA PHE A 79 4.19 4.17 -9.48
C PHE A 79 3.13 5.00 -10.19
N GLY A 80 3.40 5.38 -11.43
CA GLY A 80 2.51 6.06 -12.40
C GLY A 80 1.26 6.74 -11.83
N VAL A 81 1.26 8.08 -11.81
CA VAL A 81 0.15 8.90 -11.29
C VAL A 81 -1.21 8.39 -11.80
N VAL A 82 -2.03 7.87 -10.89
CA VAL A 82 -3.40 7.45 -11.22
C VAL A 82 -4.20 8.70 -11.58
N SER A 83 -4.70 8.78 -12.81
CA SER A 83 -5.51 9.92 -13.22
C SER A 83 -6.83 9.96 -12.46
N ASN A 84 -7.33 11.17 -12.23
CA ASN A 84 -8.57 11.43 -11.49
C ASN A 84 -9.76 10.63 -12.03
N THR A 85 -9.90 10.57 -13.36
CA THR A 85 -10.97 9.83 -14.04
C THR A 85 -10.82 8.32 -13.86
N ARG A 86 -9.59 7.81 -13.95
CA ARG A 86 -9.29 6.39 -13.81
C ARG A 86 -9.55 5.88 -12.39
N LEU A 87 -9.24 6.67 -11.36
CA LEU A 87 -9.53 6.33 -9.97
C LEU A 87 -11.03 6.19 -9.71
N ILE A 88 -11.82 7.19 -10.11
CA ILE A 88 -13.28 7.18 -9.92
C ILE A 88 -13.92 6.03 -10.70
N SER A 89 -13.51 5.83 -11.95
CA SER A 89 -13.99 4.72 -12.77
C SER A 89 -13.67 3.36 -12.13
N ALA A 90 -12.46 3.18 -11.61
CA ALA A 90 -12.06 1.97 -10.91
C ALA A 90 -12.89 1.74 -9.64
N ALA A 91 -13.10 2.77 -8.82
CA ALA A 91 -13.92 2.68 -7.61
C ALA A 91 -15.36 2.27 -7.93
N THR A 92 -16.00 2.92 -8.90
CA THR A 92 -17.36 2.59 -9.34
C THR A 92 -17.44 1.18 -9.89
N SER A 93 -16.50 0.80 -10.76
CA SER A 93 -16.48 -0.53 -11.41
C SER A 93 -16.26 -1.66 -10.40
N VAL A 94 -15.27 -1.53 -9.52
CA VAL A 94 -14.94 -2.56 -8.52
C VAL A 94 -16.08 -2.76 -7.52
N LEU A 95 -16.66 -1.68 -7.00
CA LEU A 95 -17.77 -1.78 -6.06
C LEU A 95 -19.02 -2.41 -6.71
N LYS A 96 -19.30 -2.07 -7.97
CA LYS A 96 -20.44 -2.62 -8.72
C LYS A 96 -20.24 -4.08 -9.14
N THR A 97 -19.05 -4.46 -9.57
CA THR A 97 -18.80 -5.80 -10.14
C THR A 97 -18.44 -6.84 -9.09
N ARG A 98 -17.61 -6.47 -8.10
CA ARG A 98 -17.10 -7.42 -7.09
C ARG A 98 -17.80 -7.32 -5.75
N PHE A 99 -18.41 -6.17 -5.41
CA PHE A 99 -18.97 -5.90 -4.08
C PHE A 99 -20.43 -5.44 -4.10
N SER A 100 -21.20 -5.81 -5.13
CA SER A 100 -22.62 -5.43 -5.26
C SER A 100 -23.50 -5.93 -4.12
N TYR A 101 -23.13 -7.06 -3.49
CA TYR A 101 -23.81 -7.60 -2.31
C TYR A 101 -23.68 -6.69 -1.08
N ALA A 102 -22.59 -5.93 -0.97
CA ALA A 102 -22.33 -5.01 0.12
C ALA A 102 -22.85 -3.59 -0.19
N PHE A 103 -22.74 -3.18 -1.45
CA PHE A 103 -23.07 -1.84 -1.91
C PHE A 103 -24.12 -1.90 -3.03
N PRO A 104 -25.41 -1.74 -2.70
CA PRO A 104 -26.47 -1.75 -3.72
C PRO A 104 -26.53 -0.46 -4.54
N LYS A 105 -25.93 0.63 -4.04
CA LYS A 105 -25.86 1.93 -4.71
C LYS A 105 -24.49 2.10 -5.35
N GLU A 106 -24.44 2.84 -6.45
CA GLU A 106 -23.17 3.22 -7.09
C GLU A 106 -22.33 4.10 -6.18
N PHE A 107 -21.01 4.13 -6.44
CA PHE A 107 -20.06 4.93 -5.69
C PHE A 107 -20.46 6.41 -5.70
N PRO A 108 -20.84 7.00 -4.55
CA PRO A 108 -21.49 8.31 -4.54
C PRO A 108 -20.48 9.49 -4.61
N TYR A 109 -19.19 9.22 -4.44
CA TYR A 109 -18.17 10.25 -4.30
C TYR A 109 -17.54 10.64 -5.64
N ARG A 110 -17.36 11.95 -5.82
CA ARG A 110 -16.60 12.55 -6.92
C ARG A 110 -15.15 12.83 -6.51
N MET A 111 -14.28 13.10 -7.48
CA MET A 111 -12.84 13.38 -7.24
C MET A 111 -12.58 14.46 -6.19
N ASN A 112 -13.38 15.53 -6.15
CA ASN A 112 -13.19 16.60 -5.16
C ASN A 112 -13.23 16.09 -3.71
N HIS A 113 -14.07 15.10 -3.42
CA HIS A 113 -14.15 14.48 -2.10
C HIS A 113 -12.90 13.64 -1.79
N ILE A 114 -12.30 13.00 -2.81
CA ILE A 114 -11.05 12.26 -2.66
C ILE A 114 -9.89 13.21 -2.35
N LEU A 115 -9.81 14.33 -3.07
CA LEU A 115 -8.79 15.35 -2.83
C LEU A 115 -8.92 15.95 -1.42
N GLU A 116 -10.14 16.26 -0.98
CA GLU A 116 -10.39 16.73 0.38
C GLU A 116 -10.01 15.66 1.42
N CYS A 117 -10.44 14.41 1.21
CA CYS A 117 -10.09 13.29 2.08
C CYS A 117 -8.58 13.03 2.14
N GLU A 118 -7.86 13.28 1.04
CA GLU A 118 -6.41 13.15 0.98
C GLU A 118 -5.71 14.12 1.93
N PHE A 119 -6.15 15.39 1.95
CA PHE A 119 -5.61 16.38 2.88
C PHE A 119 -5.78 15.94 4.34
N TYR A 120 -6.97 15.45 4.70
CA TYR A 120 -7.20 14.90 6.04
C TYR A 120 -6.32 13.69 6.31
N LEU A 121 -6.21 12.75 5.37
CA LEU A 121 -5.37 11.56 5.54
C LEU A 121 -3.90 11.93 5.78
N LEU A 122 -3.36 12.88 5.03
CA LEU A 122 -2.00 13.38 5.20
C LEU A 122 -1.76 14.02 6.57
N GLU A 123 -2.67 14.89 7.01
CA GLU A 123 -2.57 15.57 8.29
C GLU A 123 -2.61 14.57 9.45
N LEU A 124 -3.54 13.61 9.40
CA LEU A 124 -3.84 12.69 10.49
C LEU A 124 -2.83 11.54 10.62
N MET A 125 -2.07 11.27 9.56
CA MET A 125 -0.90 10.38 9.57
C MET A 125 0.40 11.10 9.92
N ASP A 126 0.35 12.38 10.31
CA ASP A 126 1.53 13.21 10.63
C ASP A 126 2.56 13.25 9.48
N CYS A 127 2.09 13.14 8.23
CA CYS A 127 2.93 13.02 7.04
C CYS A 127 3.92 11.83 7.08
N CYS A 128 3.66 10.80 7.88
CA CYS A 128 4.44 9.55 7.91
C CYS A 128 4.10 8.64 6.72
N LEU A 129 4.60 8.99 5.54
CA LEU A 129 4.29 8.33 4.27
C LEU A 129 5.12 7.08 3.99
N ILE A 130 6.37 7.01 4.48
CA ILE A 130 7.21 5.84 4.25
C ILE A 130 6.71 4.66 5.10
N VAL A 131 6.40 3.54 4.45
CA VAL A 131 5.95 2.31 5.09
C VAL A 131 6.89 1.17 4.72
N TYR A 132 7.39 0.48 5.74
CA TYR A 132 8.21 -0.72 5.56
C TYR A 132 7.33 -1.96 5.56
N HIS A 133 7.57 -2.88 4.62
CA HIS A 133 6.75 -4.06 4.40
C HIS A 133 7.54 -5.37 4.54
N PRO A 134 6.87 -6.53 4.81
CA PRO A 134 7.55 -7.81 5.03
C PRO A 134 8.16 -8.42 3.76
N TYR A 135 7.78 -7.92 2.57
CA TYR A 135 8.18 -8.50 1.28
C TYR A 135 9.70 -8.51 1.06
N ARG A 136 10.37 -7.39 1.36
CA ARG A 136 11.83 -7.25 1.18
C ARG A 136 12.62 -8.17 2.13
N PRO A 137 12.38 -8.17 3.46
CA PRO A 137 13.08 -9.10 4.35
C PRO A 137 12.72 -10.56 4.06
N LEU A 138 11.48 -10.86 3.66
CA LEU A 138 11.10 -12.22 3.26
C LEU A 138 11.98 -12.74 2.13
N LEU A 139 12.17 -11.93 1.07
CA LEU A 139 13.00 -12.30 -0.07
C LEU A 139 14.44 -12.60 0.36
N GLN A 140 15.00 -11.77 1.24
CA GLN A 140 16.35 -11.97 1.78
C GLN A 140 16.46 -13.28 2.58
N TYR A 141 15.46 -13.61 3.39
CA TYR A 141 15.46 -14.86 4.19
C TYR A 141 15.33 -16.11 3.33
N VAL A 142 14.48 -16.12 2.30
CA VAL A 142 14.36 -17.30 1.42
C VAL A 142 15.60 -17.51 0.56
N GLN A 143 16.29 -16.42 0.20
CA GLN A 143 17.56 -16.45 -0.53
C GLN A 143 18.69 -16.97 0.36
N ASP A 144 18.75 -16.53 1.62
CA ASP A 144 19.70 -17.04 2.62
C ASP A 144 19.49 -18.54 2.89
N MET A 145 18.25 -19.01 2.93
CA MET A 145 17.94 -20.45 3.00
C MET A 145 18.30 -21.23 1.73
N GLY A 146 18.49 -20.56 0.59
CA GLY A 146 18.64 -21.21 -0.72
C GLY A 146 17.39 -21.99 -1.16
N GLN A 147 16.20 -21.53 -0.78
CA GLN A 147 14.91 -22.21 -1.05
C GLN A 147 13.86 -21.26 -1.65
N GLU A 148 14.32 -20.30 -2.46
CA GLU A 148 13.48 -19.25 -3.05
C GLU A 148 12.31 -19.84 -3.85
N ASP A 149 12.56 -20.70 -4.83
CA ASP A 149 11.52 -21.25 -5.72
C ASP A 149 10.43 -22.04 -4.98
N MET A 150 10.82 -22.72 -3.89
CA MET A 150 9.93 -23.58 -3.13
C MET A 150 9.07 -22.77 -2.14
N LEU A 151 9.70 -21.92 -1.32
CA LEU A 151 9.03 -21.26 -0.19
C LEU A 151 8.45 -19.89 -0.53
N LEU A 152 9.07 -19.13 -1.46
CA LEU A 152 8.69 -17.74 -1.73
C LEU A 152 7.22 -17.58 -2.17
N PRO A 153 6.67 -18.38 -3.11
CA PRO A 153 5.30 -18.17 -3.58
C PRO A 153 4.26 -18.29 -2.46
N LEU A 154 4.43 -19.29 -1.59
CA LEU A 154 3.52 -19.52 -0.47
C LEU A 154 3.73 -18.48 0.64
N ALA A 155 4.98 -18.22 1.03
CA ALA A 155 5.29 -17.25 2.08
C ALA A 155 4.83 -15.83 1.67
N TRP A 156 4.99 -15.45 0.40
CA TRP A 156 4.52 -14.17 -0.13
C TRP A 156 2.99 -14.04 -0.05
N ARG A 157 2.27 -15.12 -0.36
CA ARG A 157 0.81 -15.17 -0.21
C ARG A 157 0.40 -15.01 1.25
N ILE A 158 1.08 -15.69 2.19
CA ILE A 158 0.80 -15.56 3.63
C ILE A 158 1.07 -14.12 4.09
N VAL A 159 2.13 -13.46 3.60
CA VAL A 159 2.38 -12.02 3.86
C VAL A 159 1.19 -11.17 3.42
N ASN A 160 0.65 -11.39 2.21
CA ASN A 160 -0.55 -10.67 1.76
C ASN A 160 -1.73 -10.90 2.71
N ASP A 161 -1.86 -12.11 3.23
CA ASP A 161 -2.94 -12.46 4.15
C ASP A 161 -2.79 -11.76 5.51
N THR A 162 -1.56 -11.46 5.97
CA THR A 162 -1.35 -10.74 7.23
C THR A 162 -1.96 -9.34 7.25
N TYR A 163 -2.13 -8.67 6.11
CA TYR A 163 -2.80 -7.36 6.02
C TYR A 163 -4.31 -7.42 6.32
N ARG A 164 -4.90 -8.61 6.46
CA ARG A 164 -6.26 -8.77 6.99
C ARG A 164 -6.34 -8.60 8.50
N THR A 165 -5.19 -8.62 9.19
CA THR A 165 -5.07 -8.50 10.65
C THR A 165 -4.49 -7.14 11.06
N ASP A 166 -4.23 -6.96 12.36
CA ASP A 166 -3.57 -5.77 12.91
C ASP A 166 -2.03 -5.91 12.97
N LEU A 167 -1.45 -7.01 12.46
CA LEU A 167 -0.01 -7.32 12.61
C LEU A 167 0.91 -6.20 12.12
N CYS A 168 0.59 -5.56 11.00
CA CYS A 168 1.39 -4.47 10.43
C CYS A 168 1.43 -3.19 11.30
N LEU A 169 0.57 -3.07 12.31
CA LEU A 169 0.59 -1.98 13.27
C LEU A 169 1.32 -2.34 14.58
N LEU A 170 1.50 -3.64 14.84
CA LEU A 170 1.97 -4.17 16.12
C LEU A 170 3.43 -4.63 16.08
N TYR A 171 3.87 -5.20 14.95
CA TYR A 171 5.17 -5.84 14.84
C TYR A 171 6.03 -5.24 13.72
N PRO A 172 7.36 -5.26 13.89
CA PRO A 172 8.29 -4.93 12.82
C PRO A 172 8.13 -5.85 11.59
N PRO A 173 8.31 -5.35 10.35
CA PRO A 173 8.05 -6.14 9.14
C PRO A 173 8.90 -7.41 9.00
N PHE A 174 10.14 -7.40 9.51
CA PHE A 174 11.02 -8.57 9.44
C PHE A 174 10.51 -9.73 10.33
N MET A 175 9.90 -9.42 11.49
CA MET A 175 9.31 -10.44 12.37
C MET A 175 8.08 -11.07 11.72
N ILE A 176 7.26 -10.26 11.03
CA ILE A 176 6.12 -10.74 10.24
C ILE A 176 6.61 -11.66 9.12
N ALA A 177 7.67 -11.27 8.41
CA ALA A 177 8.27 -12.08 7.35
C ALA A 177 8.74 -13.46 7.86
N LEU A 178 9.44 -13.51 9.00
CA LEU A 178 9.89 -14.76 9.62
C LEU A 178 8.71 -15.66 10.02
N ALA A 179 7.65 -15.08 10.60
CA ALA A 179 6.45 -15.83 10.94
C ALA A 179 5.76 -16.42 9.70
N CYS A 180 5.62 -15.63 8.62
CA CYS A 180 5.07 -16.11 7.35
C CYS A 180 5.92 -17.22 6.73
N LEU A 181 7.24 -17.09 6.79
CA LEU A 181 8.18 -18.10 6.31
C LEU A 181 8.06 -19.40 7.12
N HIS A 182 7.98 -19.30 8.46
CA HIS A 182 7.79 -20.45 9.32
C HIS A 182 6.48 -21.19 9.00
N VAL A 183 5.37 -20.46 8.83
CA VAL A 183 4.09 -21.07 8.43
C VAL A 183 4.20 -21.74 7.06
N ALA A 184 4.90 -21.14 6.09
CA ALA A 184 5.14 -21.76 4.79
C ALA A 184 5.95 -23.06 4.91
N CYS A 185 7.01 -23.09 5.72
CA CYS A 185 7.79 -24.30 5.99
C CYS A 185 6.93 -25.41 6.58
N VAL A 186 6.07 -25.09 7.55
CA VAL A 186 5.15 -26.08 8.16
C VAL A 186 4.18 -26.64 7.12
N VAL A 187 3.57 -25.79 6.29
CA VAL A 187 2.61 -26.22 5.25
C VAL A 187 3.27 -27.10 4.19
N GLN A 188 4.51 -26.78 3.80
CA GLN A 188 5.26 -27.56 2.81
C GLN A 188 6.07 -28.72 3.42
N GLN A 189 5.93 -28.98 4.73
CA GLN A 189 6.68 -30.01 5.46
C GLN A 189 8.21 -29.88 5.30
N LYS A 190 8.70 -28.63 5.17
CA LYS A 190 10.14 -28.33 5.11
C LYS A 190 10.68 -28.17 6.53
N ASP A 191 11.65 -29.01 6.89
CA ASP A 191 12.38 -28.84 8.14
C ASP A 191 13.38 -27.69 8.01
N ALA A 192 13.10 -26.58 8.71
CA ALA A 192 13.95 -25.40 8.79
C ALA A 192 14.35 -25.07 10.24
N ARG A 193 14.18 -26.01 11.18
CA ARG A 193 14.39 -25.78 12.62
C ARG A 193 15.79 -25.25 12.94
N GLN A 194 16.81 -25.82 12.30
CA GLN A 194 18.20 -25.40 12.50
C GLN A 194 18.40 -23.95 12.06
N TRP A 195 17.98 -23.59 10.85
CA TRP A 195 18.10 -22.23 10.33
C TRP A 195 17.39 -21.21 11.24
N PHE A 196 16.17 -21.53 11.71
CA PHE A 196 15.46 -20.66 12.66
C PHE A 196 16.17 -20.54 14.02
N SER A 197 16.90 -21.56 14.47
CA SER A 197 17.65 -21.51 15.74
C SER A 197 18.93 -20.67 15.67
N GLU A 198 19.49 -20.48 14.46
CA GLU A 198 20.68 -19.65 14.22
C GLU A 198 20.34 -18.15 14.20
N LEU A 199 19.05 -17.79 14.11
CA LEU A 199 18.60 -16.42 14.13
C LEU A 199 18.67 -15.82 15.55
N SER A 200 19.26 -14.62 15.66
CA SER A 200 19.27 -13.83 16.89
C SER A 200 17.99 -13.00 17.06
N VAL A 201 16.82 -13.66 16.97
CA VAL A 201 15.50 -13.01 17.06
C VAL A 201 14.69 -13.59 18.21
N ASP A 202 13.87 -12.73 18.81
CA ASP A 202 12.92 -13.08 19.87
C ASP A 202 11.82 -14.04 19.36
N MET A 203 12.02 -15.33 19.58
CA MET A 203 11.13 -16.39 19.10
C MET A 203 9.75 -16.36 19.74
N ASP A 204 9.60 -15.82 20.95
CA ASP A 204 8.29 -15.72 21.62
C ASP A 204 7.37 -14.78 20.84
N LYS A 205 7.90 -13.65 20.37
CA LYS A 205 7.15 -12.74 19.47
C LYS A 205 6.82 -13.37 18.13
N ILE A 206 7.72 -14.16 17.56
CA ILE A 206 7.45 -14.88 16.30
C ILE A 206 6.29 -15.86 16.50
N LEU A 207 6.27 -16.60 17.62
CA LEU A 207 5.18 -17.51 17.96
C LEU A 207 3.84 -16.78 18.17
N GLU A 208 3.86 -15.58 18.77
CA GLU A 208 2.65 -14.73 18.85
C GLU A 208 2.10 -14.37 17.47
N ILE A 209 2.96 -13.96 16.54
CA ILE A 209 2.56 -13.63 15.17
C ILE A 209 2.01 -14.88 14.46
N ILE A 210 2.67 -16.04 14.60
CA ILE A 210 2.21 -17.31 14.03
C ILE A 210 0.81 -17.66 14.54
N ARG A 211 0.55 -17.53 15.85
CA ARG A 211 -0.79 -17.79 16.43
C ARG A 211 -1.85 -16.88 15.81
N VAL A 212 -1.54 -15.61 15.55
CA VAL A 212 -2.45 -14.68 14.88
C VAL A 212 -2.72 -15.10 13.43
N ILE A 213 -1.69 -15.53 12.68
CA ILE A 213 -1.84 -16.02 11.31
C ILE A 213 -2.71 -17.29 11.26
N LEU A 214 -2.47 -18.26 12.14
CA LEU A 214 -3.28 -19.48 12.19
C LEU A 214 -4.73 -19.18 12.58
N LYS A 215 -4.94 -18.29 13.57
CA LYS A 215 -6.28 -17.82 13.95
C LYS A 215 -7.00 -17.12 12.80
N LEU A 216 -6.29 -16.33 11.99
CA LEU A 216 -6.86 -15.71 10.79
C LEU A 216 -7.41 -16.77 9.83
N TYR A 217 -6.67 -17.85 9.56
CA TYR A 217 -7.13 -18.89 8.65
C TYR A 217 -8.35 -19.66 9.17
N ASP A 218 -8.43 -19.90 10.48
CA ASP A 218 -9.62 -20.50 11.10
C ASP A 218 -10.84 -19.56 11.00
N GLN A 219 -10.64 -18.28 11.32
CA GLN A 219 -11.66 -17.25 11.18
C GLN A 219 -12.15 -17.08 9.75
N TRP A 220 -11.23 -17.11 8.78
CA TRP A 220 -11.56 -16.93 7.37
C TRP A 220 -12.34 -18.11 6.81
N LYS A 221 -12.07 -19.35 7.28
CA LYS A 221 -12.88 -20.52 6.91
C LYS A 221 -14.35 -20.37 7.34
N ASN A 222 -14.60 -19.70 8.46
CA ASN A 222 -15.93 -19.56 9.04
C ASN A 222 -16.67 -18.28 8.60
N PHE A 223 -16.02 -17.38 7.86
CA PHE A 223 -16.58 -16.10 7.48
C PHE A 223 -17.06 -16.10 6.02
N ASP A 224 -18.36 -15.94 5.81
CA ASP A 224 -18.96 -15.73 4.48
C ASP A 224 -19.21 -14.24 4.25
N ASP A 225 -18.28 -13.60 3.55
CA ASP A 225 -18.28 -12.17 3.29
C ASP A 225 -19.54 -11.70 2.55
N ARG A 226 -20.08 -12.53 1.65
CA ARG A 226 -21.24 -12.18 0.82
C ARG A 226 -22.54 -12.08 1.60
N LYS A 227 -22.69 -12.88 2.65
CA LYS A 227 -23.94 -12.94 3.44
C LYS A 227 -23.92 -11.97 4.61
N GLU A 228 -22.78 -11.83 5.27
CA GLU A 228 -22.72 -11.16 6.57
C GLU A 228 -22.42 -9.66 6.45
N ILE A 229 -21.63 -9.25 5.44
CA ILE A 229 -21.07 -7.89 5.46
C ILE A 229 -22.13 -6.79 5.32
N ALA A 230 -23.21 -7.04 4.56
CA ALA A 230 -24.26 -6.04 4.37
C ALA A 230 -24.94 -5.68 5.71
N ALA A 231 -25.18 -6.67 6.57
CA ALA A 231 -25.72 -6.45 7.90
C ALA A 231 -24.74 -5.68 8.79
N VAL A 232 -23.45 -6.02 8.71
CA VAL A 232 -22.39 -5.34 9.49
C VAL A 232 -22.21 -3.88 9.04
N LEU A 233 -22.20 -3.61 7.74
CA LEU A 233 -22.10 -2.26 7.18
C LEU A 233 -23.27 -1.37 7.62
N ASN A 234 -24.48 -1.94 7.75
CA ASN A 234 -25.65 -1.22 8.24
C ASN A 234 -25.56 -0.83 9.73
N LYS A 235 -24.82 -1.60 10.55
CA LYS A 235 -24.56 -1.30 11.96
C LYS A 235 -23.46 -0.25 12.16
N MET A 236 -22.68 0.06 11.12
CA MET A 236 -21.60 1.03 11.25
C MET A 236 -22.12 2.40 11.67
N PRO A 237 -21.44 3.08 12.59
CA PRO A 237 -21.84 4.41 13.02
C PRO A 237 -21.70 5.39 11.86
N LYS A 238 -22.80 6.05 11.49
CA LYS A 238 -22.82 7.02 10.40
C LYS A 238 -22.35 8.39 10.89
N PRO A 239 -21.65 9.17 10.04
CA PRO A 239 -21.30 10.55 10.37
C PRO A 239 -22.58 11.35 10.67
N LYS A 240 -22.57 12.13 11.75
CA LYS A 240 -23.69 13.03 12.06
C LYS A 240 -23.69 14.14 10.99
N PRO A 241 -24.81 14.40 10.31
CA PRO A 241 -24.88 15.55 9.42
C PRO A 241 -24.64 16.82 10.25
N PRO A 242 -23.95 17.82 9.69
CA PRO A 242 -23.77 19.08 10.40
C PRO A 242 -25.15 19.65 10.75
N PRO A 243 -25.37 20.15 11.98
CA PRO A 243 -26.59 20.85 12.30
C PRO A 243 -26.69 22.07 11.38
N ASN A 244 -27.86 22.28 10.79
CA ASN A 244 -28.15 23.36 9.86
C ASN A 244 -27.66 24.69 10.47
N ARG A 245 -26.71 25.36 9.80
CA ARG A 245 -25.90 26.54 10.23
C ARG A 245 -24.68 26.23 11.12
N MET A 246 -23.56 25.84 10.49
CA MET A 246 -22.20 26.24 10.92
C MET A 246 -21.15 25.91 9.84
N PHE A 247 -21.24 26.55 8.68
CA PHE A 247 -20.15 26.59 7.69
C PHE A 247 -19.04 27.58 8.11
N ALA A 248 -18.72 27.66 9.40
CA ALA A 248 -17.83 28.70 9.94
C ALA A 248 -16.70 28.21 10.86
N GLU A 249 -16.58 26.90 11.14
CA GLU A 249 -15.43 26.38 11.93
C GLU A 249 -14.39 25.62 11.10
N HIS A 250 -14.64 25.38 9.81
CA HIS A 250 -13.64 24.76 8.91
C HIS A 250 -12.53 25.73 8.45
N SER A 251 -12.65 27.03 8.70
CA SER A 251 -11.61 28.02 8.35
C SER A 251 -10.47 28.12 9.38
N PHE A 252 -10.65 27.61 10.61
CA PHE A 252 -9.59 27.69 11.63
C PHE A 252 -8.48 26.63 11.47
N TYR A 253 -8.77 25.52 10.78
CA TYR A 253 -7.75 24.51 10.43
C TYR A 253 -6.82 24.96 9.29
N PHE A 254 -7.26 25.89 8.44
CA PHE A 254 -6.48 26.40 7.32
C PHE A 254 -5.25 27.22 7.77
N VAL A 255 -5.34 27.92 8.92
CA VAL A 255 -4.27 28.81 9.40
C VAL A 255 -3.12 28.04 10.06
N ARG A 256 -3.39 26.92 10.74
CA ARG A 256 -2.34 26.09 11.36
C ARG A 256 -1.59 25.23 10.33
N CYS A 257 -2.19 25.03 9.16
CA CYS A 257 -1.61 24.31 8.02
C CYS A 257 -0.52 25.11 7.29
N ASN A 258 -0.45 26.44 7.41
CA ASN A 258 0.49 27.26 6.63
C ASN A 258 1.99 27.01 6.95
N ARG A 259 2.31 26.44 8.13
CA ARG A 259 3.68 25.97 8.45
C ARG A 259 3.98 24.54 7.96
N LYS A 260 2.98 23.65 7.84
CA LYS A 260 3.15 22.28 7.34
C LYS A 260 3.01 22.17 5.81
N LEU A 261 2.28 23.08 5.16
CA LEU A 261 2.14 23.19 3.70
C LEU A 261 3.48 23.43 2.98
N ARG A 262 4.43 24.16 3.62
CA ARG A 262 5.79 24.27 3.07
C ARG A 262 6.49 22.91 2.99
N PHE A 263 6.21 21.99 3.90
CA PHE A 263 6.79 20.64 3.88
C PHE A 263 6.15 19.73 2.83
N VAL A 264 4.83 19.84 2.60
CA VAL A 264 4.14 19.05 1.56
C VAL A 264 4.48 19.57 0.16
N SER A 265 4.58 20.90 -0.01
CA SER A 265 5.10 21.49 -1.25
C SER A 265 6.54 21.08 -1.48
N PHE A 266 7.40 21.03 -0.45
CA PHE A 266 8.79 20.57 -0.53
C PHE A 266 8.90 19.07 -0.82
N CYS A 267 8.00 18.24 -0.28
CA CYS A 267 7.96 16.81 -0.60
C CYS A 267 7.51 16.56 -2.05
N LEU A 268 6.60 17.39 -2.58
CA LEU A 268 6.18 17.35 -3.98
C LEU A 268 7.24 17.94 -4.94
N THR A 269 7.97 18.99 -4.53
CA THR A 269 9.08 19.54 -5.34
C THR A 269 10.34 18.67 -5.27
N CYS A 270 10.66 18.02 -4.16
CA CYS A 270 11.76 17.03 -4.12
C CYS A 270 11.47 15.79 -4.99
N VAL A 271 10.20 15.45 -5.21
CA VAL A 271 9.79 14.40 -6.16
C VAL A 271 9.93 14.89 -7.61
N GLU A 272 9.80 16.19 -7.87
CA GLU A 272 10.09 16.80 -9.17
C GLU A 272 11.59 16.99 -9.42
N ASP A 273 12.38 17.40 -8.42
CA ASP A 273 13.85 17.55 -8.52
C ASP A 273 14.57 16.20 -8.69
N ARG A 274 14.00 15.09 -8.19
CA ARG A 274 14.52 13.74 -8.50
C ARG A 274 14.33 13.34 -9.96
N ARG A 275 13.46 14.00 -10.73
CA ARG A 275 13.35 13.79 -12.18
C ARG A 275 14.59 14.29 -12.92
N GLU A 276 15.33 15.26 -12.37
CA GLU A 276 16.55 15.78 -12.98
C GLU A 276 17.82 15.04 -12.52
N ALA A 277 17.77 14.32 -11.39
CA ALA A 277 18.93 13.65 -10.80
C ALA A 277 19.13 12.17 -11.22
N THR A 278 18.19 11.57 -11.96
CA THR A 278 18.33 10.21 -12.50
C THR A 278 18.26 10.20 -14.02
N ASP A 279 19.23 10.86 -14.65
CA ASP A 279 19.55 10.64 -16.07
C ASP A 279 21.07 10.70 -16.28
N PRO A 280 21.86 9.65 -15.93
CA PRO A 280 23.25 9.56 -16.33
C PRO A 280 23.31 8.94 -17.73
N ALA A 281 22.81 9.65 -18.74
CA ALA A 281 22.88 9.21 -20.13
C ALA A 281 22.86 10.38 -21.13
N SER A 282 23.65 11.43 -20.88
CA SER A 282 24.02 12.40 -21.93
C SER A 282 25.27 13.23 -21.59
N SER A 283 26.36 12.59 -21.15
CA SER A 283 27.66 13.26 -21.10
C SER A 283 28.85 12.30 -21.25
N GLU A 284 28.95 11.62 -22.38
CA GLU A 284 30.22 11.06 -22.86
C GLU A 284 30.48 11.56 -24.28
N ARG A 285 30.94 12.81 -24.37
CA ARG A 285 31.82 13.30 -25.43
C ARG A 285 32.86 14.20 -24.79
N ALA A 286 33.94 13.60 -24.34
CA ALA A 286 35.24 14.24 -24.15
C ALA A 286 36.26 13.18 -24.58
N ALA A 287 36.83 13.34 -25.77
CA ALA A 287 38.16 13.92 -25.94
C ALA A 287 39.24 12.87 -25.63
N GLU A 288 39.63 12.13 -26.66
CA GLU A 288 40.99 11.60 -26.78
C GLU A 288 41.68 12.39 -27.90
N ASP A 289 42.50 13.37 -27.49
CA ASP A 289 43.49 14.04 -28.32
C ASP A 289 44.80 13.25 -28.25
N VAL A 290 45.31 12.78 -29.39
CA VAL A 290 46.76 12.65 -29.67
C VAL A 290 47.01 12.87 -31.17
N ASP A 291 47.53 14.05 -31.51
CA ASP A 291 48.22 14.46 -32.76
C ASP A 291 49.58 13.69 -32.90
N PRO A 292 50.41 13.78 -33.98
CA PRO A 292 50.30 14.58 -35.21
C PRO A 292 50.76 13.90 -36.51
N ALA A 293 50.54 14.56 -37.66
CA ALA A 293 51.55 14.85 -38.71
C ALA A 293 50.99 14.87 -40.16
N ALA A 294 51.11 16.06 -40.76
CA ALA A 294 51.56 16.36 -42.12
C ALA A 294 50.89 15.69 -43.35
N GLY A 295 50.32 16.54 -44.21
CA GLY A 295 50.73 16.55 -45.62
C GLY A 295 49.70 16.16 -46.68
N THR A 296 49.24 17.18 -47.42
CA THR A 296 48.99 17.17 -48.88
C THR A 296 47.90 16.25 -49.48
N ARG A 297 46.83 16.89 -49.98
CA ARG A 297 46.07 16.48 -51.20
C ARG A 297 47.01 16.50 -52.45
N PRO A 298 46.61 16.11 -53.68
CA PRO A 298 45.30 15.66 -54.20
C PRO A 298 45.39 14.43 -55.15
N GLY A 299 44.28 13.97 -55.75
CA GLY A 299 44.38 13.22 -57.01
C GLY A 299 43.20 12.34 -57.38
N ARG A 300 42.74 12.50 -58.62
CA ARG A 300 41.72 11.72 -59.33
C ARG A 300 42.30 10.39 -59.82
N ASP A 301 41.42 9.41 -60.03
CA ASP A 301 41.27 8.55 -61.24
C ASP A 301 40.61 7.22 -60.82
N ALA A 302 39.42 6.90 -61.31
CA ALA A 302 39.15 6.31 -62.62
C ALA A 302 39.67 4.87 -62.76
N ARG A 303 38.70 4.00 -63.09
CA ARG A 303 38.80 2.83 -63.99
C ARG A 303 39.23 1.46 -63.45
N VAL A 304 38.30 0.53 -63.73
CA VAL A 304 38.44 -0.74 -64.46
C VAL A 304 38.39 -2.04 -63.62
N ARG A 305 37.48 -2.91 -64.08
CA ARG A 305 37.20 -4.31 -63.74
C ARG A 305 38.38 -5.24 -64.14
N PRO A 306 38.15 -6.56 -64.31
CA PRO A 306 37.97 -7.63 -63.32
C PRO A 306 39.13 -8.64 -63.42
N ASP A 307 39.08 -9.70 -62.61
CA ASP A 307 39.34 -11.09 -63.02
C ASP A 307 38.63 -12.03 -62.03
#